data_AF-A0A6N0VTS2-F1
#
_entry.id   AF-A0A6N0VTS2-F1
#
_cell.length_a   1.000
_cell.length_b   1.000
_cell.length_c   1.000
_cell.angle_alpha   90.00
_cell.angle_beta   90.00
_cell.angle_gamma   90.00
#
_symmetry.space_group_name_H-M   'P 1'
#
loop_
_entity.id
_entity.type
_entity.pdbx_description
1 polymer ?
#
loop_
_entity_poly.entity_id
_entity_poly.type
_entity_poly.pdbx_seq_one_letter_code
_entity_poly.pdbx_strand_id
1 'polypeptide(L)' 'GVRPYGVSLLVAGWDITRGPSLYQVDPSGSFWAWKASAIGKNMVNAKTFLEKRYNDDISLEDAIHTAL' A
#
# COMPACT_ATOMS: atom_id res chain seq x y z
N GLY A 1 30.29 -1.30 8.79
CA GLY A 1 28.99 -0.87 8.25
C GLY A 1 27.90 -1.39 9.14
N VAL A 2 26.86 -0.59 9.41
CA VAL A 2 25.68 -1.03 10.17
C VAL A 2 24.75 -1.85 9.28
N ARG A 3 24.04 -2.83 9.85
CA ARG A 3 23.04 -3.60 9.09
C ARG A 3 21.82 -2.71 8.84
N PRO A 4 21.36 -2.55 7.59
CA PRO A 4 20.10 -1.85 7.32
C PRO A 4 18.92 -2.63 7.90
N TYR A 5 17.83 -1.93 8.19
CA TYR A 5 16.59 -2.57 8.65
C TYR A 5 16.02 -3.44 7.53
N GLY A 6 15.88 -4.74 7.77
CA GLY A 6 15.28 -5.69 6.84
C GLY A 6 13.75 -5.64 6.83
N VAL A 7 13.17 -4.44 6.82
CA VAL A 7 11.72 -4.23 6.88
C VAL A 7 11.25 -3.33 5.75
N SER A 8 10.08 -3.65 5.21
CA SER A 8 9.33 -2.75 4.35
C SER A 8 8.08 -2.29 5.09
N LEU A 9 7.67 -1.04 4.89
CA LEU A 9 6.52 -0.44 5.57
C LEU A 9 5.45 -0.05 4.55
N LEU A 10 4.19 -0.24 4.94
CA LEU A 10 3.05 0.45 4.34
C LEU A 10 2.57 1.49 5.35
N VAL A 11 2.60 2.75 4.94
CA VAL A 11 2.22 3.91 5.76
C VAL A 11 0.98 4.53 5.15
N ALA A 12 -0.14 4.41 5.84
CA ALA A 12 -1.41 5.02 5.45
C ALA A 12 -1.68 6.26 6.33
N GLY A 13 -2.31 7.27 5.74
CA GLY A 13 -2.72 8.48 6.45
C GLY A 13 -3.89 9.15 5.75
N TRP A 14 -4.54 10.06 6.47
CA TRP A 14 -5.61 10.88 5.93
C TRP A 14 -5.46 12.30 6.44
N ASP A 15 -5.61 13.27 5.55
CA ASP A 15 -5.69 14.68 5.92
C ASP A 15 -6.76 15.41 5.08
N ILE A 16 -7.23 16.55 5.60
CA ILE A 16 -8.32 17.33 5.00
C ILE A 16 -7.94 17.89 3.62
N THR A 17 -6.65 18.13 3.38
CA THR A 17 -6.17 18.82 2.16
C THR A 17 -5.84 17.88 1.01
N ARG A 18 -5.38 16.66 1.31
CA ARG A 18 -4.91 15.67 0.32
C ARG A 18 -5.76 14.41 0.30
N GLY A 19 -6.62 14.21 1.29
CA GLY A 19 -7.43 13.01 1.44
C GLY A 19 -6.61 11.78 1.83
N PRO A 20 -7.10 10.56 1.54
CA PRO A 20 -6.40 9.33 1.88
C PRO A 20 -5.10 9.17 1.07
N SER A 21 -4.02 8.81 1.76
CA SER A 21 -2.70 8.61 1.19
C SER A 21 -2.09 7.30 1.68
N LEU A 22 -1.44 6.56 0.78
CA LEU A 22 -0.72 5.33 1.10
C LEU A 22 0.70 5.40 0.50
N TYR A 23 1.70 5.12 1.33
CA TYR A 23 3.10 5.10 0.96
C TYR A 23 3.72 3.74 1.27
N GLN A 24 4.54 3.24 0.34
CA GLN A 24 5.38 2.07 0.58
C GLN A 24 6.82 2.54 0.77
N VAL A 25 7.46 2.09 1.85
CA VAL A 25 8.88 2.36 2.14
C VAL A 25 9.65 1.04 2.10
N ASP A 26 10.78 1.02 1.40
CA ASP A 26 11.65 -0.15 1.31
C ASP A 26 12.87 -0.05 2.25
N PRO A 27 13.62 -1.14 2.46
CA PRO A 27 14.83 -1.15 3.30
C PRO A 27 15.92 -0.14 2.91
N SER A 28 15.91 0.34 1.66
CA SER A 28 16.87 1.33 1.18
C SER A 28 16.54 2.75 1.64
N GLY A 29 15.33 2.96 2.17
CA GLY A 29 14.78 4.28 2.49
C GLY A 29 14.05 4.94 1.32
N SER A 30 13.92 4.25 0.18
CA SER A 30 13.14 4.73 -0.95
C SER A 30 11.66 4.57 -0.65
N PHE A 31 10.86 5.55 -1.08
CA PHE A 31 9.42 5.54 -0.86
C PHE A 31 8.63 6.00 -2.09
N TRP A 32 7.42 5.45 -2.24
CA TRP A 32 6.51 5.78 -3.34
C TRP A 32 5.06 5.82 -2.86
N ALA A 33 4.25 6.68 -3.47
CA ALA A 33 2.82 6.74 -3.24
C ALA A 33 2.09 5.66 -4.04
N TRP A 34 1.07 5.06 -3.44
CA TRP A 34 0.25 4.00 -4.04
C TRP A 34 -1.22 4.29 -3.82
N LYS A 35 -2.05 3.83 -4.76
CA LYS A 35 -3.52 3.78 -4.58
C LYS A 35 -3.94 2.54 -3.80
N ALA A 36 -3.31 1.41 -4.12
CA ALA A 36 -3.38 0.16 -3.38
C ALA A 36 -2.01 -0.54 -3.49
N SER A 37 -1.55 -1.19 -2.43
CA SER A 37 -0.30 -1.95 -2.46
C SER A 37 -0.33 -3.11 -1.47
N ALA A 38 0.49 -4.13 -1.74
CA ALA A 38 0.72 -5.27 -0.88
C ALA A 38 2.22 -5.53 -0.75
N ILE A 39 2.67 -5.96 0.43
CA ILE A 39 4.06 -6.34 0.73
C ILE A 39 4.08 -7.73 1.37
N GLY A 40 5.24 -8.40 1.31
CA GLY A 40 5.43 -9.72 1.91
C GLY A 40 5.22 -10.89 0.94
N LYS A 41 4.87 -12.05 1.48
CA LYS A 41 4.72 -13.29 0.70
C LYS A 41 3.54 -13.16 -0.27
N ASN A 42 3.73 -13.59 -1.52
CA ASN A 42 2.73 -13.55 -2.59
C ASN A 42 2.29 -12.14 -3.02
N MET A 43 3.10 -11.11 -2.77
CA MET A 43 2.76 -9.72 -3.12
C MET A 43 2.44 -9.52 -4.61
N VAL A 44 3.04 -10.30 -5.52
CA VAL A 44 2.78 -10.19 -6.97
C VAL A 44 1.31 -10.51 -7.26
N ASN A 45 0.82 -11.64 -6.76
CA ASN A 45 -0.58 -12.05 -6.95
C ASN A 45 -1.55 -11.09 -6.24
N ALA A 46 -1.19 -10.64 -5.03
CA ALA A 46 -1.99 -9.66 -4.29
C ALA A 46 -2.10 -8.32 -5.04
N LYS A 47 -0.99 -7.80 -5.60
CA LYS A 47 -1.01 -6.59 -6.42
C LYS A 47 -1.85 -6.76 -7.68
N THR A 48 -1.75 -7.89 -8.38
CA THR A 48 -2.59 -8.18 -9.54
C THR A 48 -4.09 -8.27 -9.18
N PHE A 49 -4.43 -8.76 -7.99
CA PHE A 49 -5.81 -8.75 -7.49
C PHE A 49 -6.29 -7.32 -7.22
N LEU A 50 -5.48 -6.51 -6.53
CA LEU A 50 -5.77 -5.11 -6.24
C LEU A 50 -5.95 -4.30 -7.53
N GLU A 51 -5.09 -4.49 -8.54
CA GLU A 51 -5.19 -3.84 -9.85
C GLU A 51 -6.52 -4.11 -10.57
N LYS A 52 -7.13 -5.28 -10.35
CA LYS A 52 -8.42 -5.64 -10.97
C LYS A 52 -9.63 -5.12 -10.20
N ARG A 53 -9.52 -4.98 -8.88
CA ARG A 53 -10.66 -4.69 -7.99
C ARG A 53 -10.72 -3.24 -7.54
N TYR A 54 -9.58 -2.57 -7.46
CA TYR A 54 -9.48 -1.16 -7.12
C TYR A 54 -10.02 -0.26 -8.24
N ASN A 55 -10.72 0.79 -7.85
CA ASN A 55 -11.08 1.93 -8.68
C ASN A 55 -11.19 3.16 -7.76
N ASP A 56 -11.13 4.37 -8.32
CA ASP A 56 -11.10 5.60 -7.49
C ASP A 56 -12.44 5.89 -6.78
N ASP A 57 -13.54 5.27 -7.22
CA ASP A 57 -14.90 5.43 -6.64
C ASP A 57 -15.29 4.26 -5.70
N ILE A 58 -14.32 3.44 -5.28
CA ILE A 58 -14.59 2.28 -4.43
C ILE A 58 -15.16 2.71 -3.07
N SER A 59 -16.24 2.04 -2.64
CA SER A 59 -16.80 2.28 -1.31
C SER A 59 -15.84 1.79 -0.21
N LEU A 60 -15.95 2.37 0.99
CA LEU A 60 -15.11 1.93 2.11
C LEU A 60 -15.33 0.46 2.46
N GLU A 61 -16.58 -0.02 2.40
CA GLU A 61 -16.91 -1.42 2.66
C GLU A 61 -16.32 -2.36 1.61
N ASP A 62 -16.41 -2.00 0.32
CA ASP A 62 -15.79 -2.75 -0.78
C ASP A 62 -14.27 -2.74 -0.68
N ALA A 63 -13.67 -1.63 -0.27
CA ALA A 63 -12.23 -1.51 -0.07
C ALA A 63 -11.75 -2.40 1.08
N ILE A 64 -12.49 -2.45 2.20
CA ILE A 64 -12.22 -3.38 3.31
C ILE A 64 -12.34 -4.82 2.84
N HIS A 65 -13.40 -5.16 2.09
CA HIS A 65 -13.58 -6.51 1.58
C HIS A 65 -12.50 -6.91 0.58
N THR A 66 -12.01 -5.96 -0.22
CA THR A 66 -10.90 -6.17 -1.17
C THR A 66 -9.56 -6.34 -0.45
N ALA A 67 -9.38 -5.80 0.75
CA ALA A 67 -8.15 -5.89 1.51
C ALA A 67 -8.00 -7.20 2.31
N LEU A 68 -9.11 -7.91 2.56
CA LEU A 68 -9.19 -9.17 3.31
C LEU A 68 -9.04 -10.38 2.38
#